data_AF-A0A2E8PYX4-F1
#
_entry.id   AF-A0A2E8PYX4-F1
#
_cell.length_a   1.000
_cell.length_b   1.000
_cell.length_c   1.000
_cell.angle_alpha   90.00
_cell.angle_beta   90.00
_cell.angle_gamma   90.00
#
_symmetry.space_group_name_H-M   'P 1'
#
loop_
_entity.id
_entity.type
_entity.pdbx_description
1 polymer ?
#
loop_
_entity_poly.entity_id
_entity_poly.type
_entity_poly.pdbx_seq_one_letter_code
_entity_poly.pdbx_strand_id
1 'polypeptide(L)'
;MLRKSMFWASFTIVALAFAFVVLEAEETETRIRMSTICGVDDRQPDDGYPVARVYFNGREEAICTAWIAPNGWMVTAGHCASGNYRFDEVQFQVPASTCDGDIQNPPAAFRFPVIQESIQHRVDLASTQDWAIFRIQTNETGMPEAFRKGMFFRISNERISKDSNRNLRNTGFGVELRTFQGCKNRNRTMQSSEAKAYNSPGYLIHFADTHMGSSGSPLYVNRQGDLFVYGTHRGGGCPNLATSVLNPGFLEALSMAWGRPTVFLDHLGPLRGESTGGMEAPYRDFKKAVEQVEMDGELSIAPGSYSVQNLRIPDRPFRIRAPFGSISIHQNSGEYQ
;
A
#
# COMPACT_ATOMS: atom_id res chain seq x y z
N MET A 1 -13.68 85.91 -17.44
CA MET A 1 -14.89 86.76 -17.52
C MET A 1 -15.46 86.58 -18.93
N LEU A 2 -16.79 86.47 -19.09
CA LEU A 2 -17.49 86.04 -20.34
C LEU A 2 -17.17 84.58 -20.78
N ARG A 3 -18.11 83.78 -21.30
CA ARG A 3 -19.59 83.91 -21.42
C ARG A 3 -20.25 82.52 -21.36
N LYS A 4 -21.54 82.46 -20.98
CA LYS A 4 -22.38 81.24 -20.94
C LYS A 4 -22.97 80.92 -22.32
N SER A 5 -23.28 79.65 -22.58
CA SER A 5 -24.55 79.23 -23.23
C SER A 5 -24.87 77.75 -22.94
N MET A 6 -26.14 77.47 -22.59
CA MET A 6 -26.72 76.13 -22.42
C MET A 6 -27.70 75.85 -23.58
N PHE A 7 -27.85 74.56 -23.92
CA PHE A 7 -28.99 73.91 -24.58
C PHE A 7 -28.87 72.43 -24.10
N TRP A 8 -29.83 71.72 -23.47
CA TRP A 8 -31.26 71.47 -23.76
C TRP A 8 -31.49 71.05 -25.23
N ALA A 9 -32.05 69.90 -25.59
CA ALA A 9 -32.57 68.72 -24.86
C ALA A 9 -32.36 67.47 -25.79
N SER A 10 -32.90 66.24 -25.66
CA SER A 10 -34.10 65.70 -24.99
C SER A 10 -33.95 64.21 -24.61
N PHE A 11 -34.99 63.64 -24.00
CA PHE A 11 -35.22 62.22 -23.70
C PHE A 11 -35.24 61.29 -24.92
N THR A 12 -34.79 60.05 -24.72
CA THR A 12 -35.56 58.84 -25.10
C THR A 12 -35.42 57.79 -23.99
N ILE A 13 -36.51 57.47 -23.29
CA ILE A 13 -36.65 56.26 -22.50
C ILE A 13 -37.35 55.22 -23.39
N VAL A 14 -36.75 54.06 -23.58
CA VAL A 14 -37.47 52.84 -23.99
C VAL A 14 -37.18 51.78 -22.93
N ALA A 15 -38.23 51.22 -22.36
CA ALA A 15 -38.19 50.20 -21.32
C ALA A 15 -39.01 48.98 -21.77
N LEU A 16 -38.62 47.80 -21.26
CA LEU A 16 -39.21 46.47 -21.54
C LEU A 16 -39.05 46.00 -23.02
N ALA A 17 -38.69 44.75 -23.30
CA ALA A 17 -39.20 43.55 -22.65
C ALA A 17 -38.23 42.36 -22.63
N PHE A 18 -38.40 41.53 -21.59
CA PHE A 18 -38.22 40.08 -21.55
C PHE A 18 -37.46 39.41 -22.72
N ALA A 19 -36.17 39.18 -22.48
CA ALA A 19 -35.51 37.95 -22.89
C ALA A 19 -34.65 37.46 -21.72
N PHE A 20 -35.32 36.95 -20.67
CA PHE A 20 -34.68 36.14 -19.64
C PHE A 20 -34.32 34.82 -20.32
N VAL A 21 -33.23 34.83 -21.10
CA VAL A 21 -32.61 33.60 -21.59
C VAL A 21 -32.04 32.95 -20.35
N VAL A 22 -32.86 32.08 -19.76
CA VAL A 22 -32.41 31.04 -18.86
C VAL A 22 -31.42 30.22 -19.68
N LEU A 23 -30.15 30.56 -19.53
CA LEU A 23 -29.06 29.63 -19.77
C LEU A 23 -29.23 28.53 -18.72
N GLU A 24 -30.11 27.57 -19.04
CA GLU A 24 -29.84 26.18 -18.75
C GLU A 24 -28.54 25.85 -19.46
N ALA A 25 -27.43 26.23 -18.81
CA ALA A 25 -26.20 25.51 -18.95
C ALA A 25 -26.52 24.11 -18.44
N GLU A 26 -26.87 23.21 -19.36
CA GLU A 26 -26.71 21.79 -19.13
C GLU A 26 -25.33 21.62 -18.49
N GLU A 27 -25.27 21.13 -17.25
CA GLU A 27 -24.04 20.74 -16.60
C GLU A 27 -23.44 19.57 -17.38
N THR A 28 -22.80 19.89 -18.50
CA THR A 28 -22.03 18.94 -19.27
C THR A 28 -20.86 18.59 -18.36
N GLU A 29 -20.96 17.43 -17.71
CA GLU A 29 -19.89 16.80 -16.91
C GLU A 29 -18.64 16.73 -17.80
N THR A 30 -17.88 17.84 -17.82
CA THR A 30 -16.49 17.87 -18.28
C THR A 30 -15.67 17.32 -17.12
N ARG A 31 -16.07 16.13 -16.66
CA ARG A 31 -15.43 15.32 -15.66
C ARG A 31 -14.05 15.08 -16.23
N ILE A 32 -13.05 15.78 -15.66
CA ILE A 32 -11.65 15.45 -15.88
C ILE A 32 -11.55 13.95 -15.63
N ARG A 33 -11.38 13.17 -16.70
CA ARG A 33 -11.13 11.74 -16.58
C ARG A 33 -9.77 11.63 -15.90
N MET A 34 -9.76 11.57 -14.57
CA MET A 34 -8.61 11.14 -13.81
C MET A 34 -8.20 9.80 -14.42
N SER A 35 -7.09 9.80 -15.14
CA SER A 35 -6.71 8.70 -16.03
C SER A 35 -6.29 7.44 -15.28
N THR A 36 -6.44 7.43 -13.95
CA THR A 36 -6.15 6.33 -13.04
C THR A 36 -7.20 5.19 -13.11
N ILE A 37 -8.39 5.46 -13.68
CA ILE A 37 -9.39 4.44 -14.04
C ILE A 37 -9.13 3.93 -15.46
N CYS A 38 -8.95 2.61 -15.59
CA CYS A 38 -8.61 1.87 -16.79
C CYS A 38 -9.85 1.30 -17.51
N GLY A 39 -10.85 2.14 -17.75
CA GLY A 39 -12.03 1.79 -18.54
C GLY A 39 -13.33 1.93 -17.75
N VAL A 40 -14.03 0.81 -17.57
CA VAL A 40 -15.20 0.74 -16.66
C VAL A 40 -14.66 0.50 -15.26
N ASP A 41 -15.04 1.35 -14.32
CA ASP A 41 -14.60 1.28 -12.93
C ASP A 41 -15.10 0.01 -12.25
N ASP A 42 -14.19 -0.95 -12.07
CA ASP A 42 -14.50 -2.29 -11.58
C ASP A 42 -14.32 -2.46 -10.07
N ARG A 43 -13.79 -1.42 -9.38
CA ARG A 43 -13.43 -1.50 -7.96
C ARG A 43 -14.62 -1.89 -7.10
N GLN A 44 -14.43 -2.91 -6.27
CA GLN A 44 -15.37 -3.35 -5.26
C GLN A 44 -14.91 -2.92 -3.85
N PRO A 45 -15.84 -2.75 -2.89
CA PRO A 45 -15.48 -2.63 -1.47
C PRO A 45 -14.66 -3.84 -0.99
N ASP A 46 -13.86 -3.62 0.05
CA ASP A 46 -12.97 -4.64 0.60
C ASP A 46 -12.90 -4.51 2.13
N ASP A 47 -12.60 -5.61 2.82
CA ASP A 47 -12.34 -5.69 4.26
C ASP A 47 -10.98 -6.38 4.57
N GLY A 48 -10.23 -6.74 3.52
CA GLY A 48 -9.01 -7.52 3.58
C GLY A 48 -7.83 -6.83 4.28
N TYR A 49 -7.49 -7.33 5.46
CA TYR A 49 -6.12 -7.26 5.96
C TYR A 49 -5.15 -7.99 5.01
N PRO A 50 -3.85 -7.61 4.96
CA PRO A 50 -3.14 -6.69 5.84
C PRO A 50 -2.81 -5.33 5.19
N VAL A 51 -3.86 -4.62 4.76
CA VAL A 51 -3.78 -3.27 4.16
C VAL A 51 -4.34 -2.21 5.12
N ALA A 52 -3.75 -1.02 5.14
CA ALA A 52 -4.07 0.08 6.06
C ALA A 52 -4.17 1.44 5.35
N ARG A 53 -4.97 2.35 5.89
CA ARG A 53 -5.07 3.76 5.44
C ARG A 53 -4.04 4.60 6.19
N VAL A 54 -3.29 5.45 5.48
CA VAL A 54 -2.26 6.33 6.05
C VAL A 54 -2.82 7.73 6.24
N TYR A 55 -2.62 8.29 7.44
CA TYR A 55 -3.02 9.65 7.80
C TYR A 55 -1.82 10.59 7.95
N PHE A 56 -2.10 11.87 7.70
CA PHE A 56 -1.12 12.92 7.55
C PHE A 56 -1.46 14.19 8.33
N ASN A 57 -0.40 14.93 8.66
CA ASN A 57 -0.42 16.34 9.05
C ASN A 57 -1.41 16.66 10.18
N GLY A 58 -1.25 16.04 11.35
CA GLY A 58 -2.17 16.19 12.49
C GLY A 58 -3.46 15.38 12.35
N ARG A 59 -3.47 14.36 11.48
CA ARG A 59 -4.64 13.58 11.05
C ARG A 59 -5.69 14.38 10.24
N GLU A 60 -5.29 15.49 9.61
CA GLU A 60 -6.17 16.31 8.77
C GLU A 60 -6.49 15.67 7.42
N GLU A 61 -5.58 14.84 6.88
CA GLU A 61 -5.77 14.19 5.58
C GLU A 61 -5.39 12.70 5.58
N ALA A 62 -6.14 11.89 4.82
CA ALA A 62 -5.78 10.51 4.47
C ALA A 62 -5.67 10.37 2.94
N ILE A 63 -4.44 10.21 2.44
CA ILE A 63 -4.15 10.25 1.00
C ILE A 63 -3.24 9.11 0.50
N CYS A 64 -2.89 8.16 1.35
CA CYS A 64 -2.12 6.98 0.95
C CYS A 64 -2.59 5.69 1.63
N THR A 65 -2.14 4.58 1.08
CA THR A 65 -2.35 3.21 1.50
C THR A 65 -1.02 2.60 1.95
N ALA A 66 -1.03 1.75 2.97
CA ALA A 66 0.13 0.98 3.40
C ALA A 66 -0.21 -0.51 3.57
N TRP A 67 0.81 -1.38 3.61
CA TRP A 67 0.65 -2.82 3.80
C TRP A 67 1.78 -3.42 4.64
N ILE A 68 1.54 -4.60 5.24
CA ILE A 68 2.49 -5.28 6.13
C ILE A 68 3.44 -6.20 5.32
N ALA A 69 4.76 -5.99 5.42
CA ALA A 69 5.80 -6.80 4.78
C ALA A 69 6.38 -7.89 5.73
N PRO A 70 7.07 -8.94 5.23
CA PRO A 70 7.42 -10.14 6.01
C PRO A 70 8.32 -9.94 7.24
N ASN A 71 9.00 -8.79 7.33
CA ASN A 71 9.89 -8.40 8.43
C ASN A 71 9.17 -7.65 9.58
N GLY A 72 7.85 -7.46 9.50
CA GLY A 72 7.07 -6.69 10.49
C GLY A 72 7.02 -5.17 10.23
N TRP A 73 7.53 -4.71 9.09
CA TRP A 73 7.47 -3.30 8.70
C TRP A 73 6.24 -3.02 7.82
N MET A 74 5.77 -1.78 7.88
CA MET A 74 4.80 -1.25 6.93
C MET A 74 5.51 -0.75 5.68
N VAL A 75 4.84 -0.86 4.53
CA VAL A 75 5.30 -0.34 3.24
C VAL A 75 4.24 0.59 2.65
N THR A 76 4.66 1.67 2.01
CA THR A 76 3.83 2.55 1.17
C THR A 76 4.66 3.13 0.01
N ALA A 77 4.11 4.05 -0.78
CA ALA A 77 4.86 4.76 -1.81
C ALA A 77 5.80 5.80 -1.21
N GLY A 78 6.93 6.05 -1.87
CA GLY A 78 7.97 6.97 -1.40
C GLY A 78 7.47 8.40 -1.33
N HIS A 79 6.69 8.84 -2.32
CA HIS A 79 6.16 10.20 -2.36
C HIS A 79 5.18 10.50 -1.22
N CYS A 80 4.53 9.48 -0.66
CA CYS A 80 3.75 9.60 0.56
C CYS A 80 4.63 10.01 1.76
N ALA A 81 5.88 9.54 1.84
CA ALA A 81 6.80 9.80 2.95
C ALA A 81 7.69 11.05 2.78
N SER A 82 7.44 11.85 1.74
CA SER A 82 8.39 12.89 1.29
C SER A 82 7.81 14.31 1.35
N GLY A 83 8.70 15.31 1.36
CA GLY A 83 8.30 16.72 1.39
C GLY A 83 7.64 17.11 2.72
N ASN A 84 6.45 17.72 2.64
CA ASN A 84 5.71 18.18 3.82
C ASN A 84 4.81 17.12 4.46
N TYR A 85 4.68 15.94 3.85
CA TYR A 85 3.84 14.86 4.37
C TYR A 85 4.49 14.19 5.58
N ARG A 86 3.82 14.28 6.75
CA ARG A 86 4.20 13.55 7.95
C ARG A 86 3.22 12.41 8.20
N PHE A 87 3.70 11.17 8.23
CA PHE A 87 2.86 10.01 8.58
C PHE A 87 2.54 10.07 10.07
N ASP A 88 1.34 10.46 10.50
CA ASP A 88 1.02 10.43 11.93
C ASP A 88 0.63 9.03 12.38
N GLU A 89 -0.12 8.32 11.53
CA GLU A 89 -0.93 7.18 11.94
C GLU A 89 -1.27 6.27 10.76
N VAL A 90 -1.34 4.97 11.01
CA VAL A 90 -2.02 4.02 10.12
C VAL A 90 -3.31 3.52 10.76
N GLN A 91 -4.30 3.23 9.91
CA GLN A 91 -5.63 2.82 10.32
C GLN A 91 -6.05 1.52 9.64
N PHE A 92 -6.59 0.60 10.44
CA PHE A 92 -7.22 -0.64 10.00
C PHE A 92 -8.73 -0.61 10.32
N GLN A 93 -9.49 -1.58 9.81
CA GLN A 93 -10.97 -1.65 9.98
C GLN A 93 -11.68 -0.32 9.66
N VAL A 94 -11.21 0.39 8.63
CA VAL A 94 -11.74 1.71 8.25
C VAL A 94 -13.22 1.57 7.84
N PRO A 95 -14.15 2.24 8.53
CA PRO A 95 -15.57 2.18 8.19
C PRO A 95 -15.88 2.89 6.87
N ALA A 96 -17.07 2.63 6.33
CA ALA A 96 -17.61 3.36 5.20
C ALA A 96 -17.71 4.88 5.51
N SER A 97 -17.53 5.72 4.49
CA SER A 97 -17.79 7.17 4.59
C SER A 97 -19.30 7.46 4.68
N THR A 98 -19.66 8.70 5.03
CA THR A 98 -21.07 9.14 4.97
C THR A 98 -21.58 9.14 3.52
N CYS A 99 -22.89 9.31 3.35
CA CYS A 99 -23.47 9.35 2.00
C CYS A 99 -23.05 10.59 1.20
N ASP A 100 -22.70 11.67 1.90
CA ASP A 100 -22.14 12.90 1.33
C ASP A 100 -20.63 12.79 1.02
N GLY A 101 -19.98 11.73 1.53
CA GLY A 101 -18.58 11.40 1.29
C GLY A 101 -17.64 11.76 2.44
N ASP A 102 -18.16 12.17 3.60
CA ASP A 102 -17.34 12.52 4.77
C ASP A 102 -16.62 11.30 5.33
N ILE A 103 -15.35 11.51 5.65
CA ILE A 103 -14.44 10.44 6.04
C ILE A 103 -14.75 10.02 7.47
N GLN A 104 -15.11 8.75 7.64
CA GLN A 104 -15.23 8.14 8.96
C GLN A 104 -13.89 7.54 9.39
N ASN A 105 -13.56 7.71 10.68
CA ASN A 105 -12.38 7.13 11.31
C ASN A 105 -12.78 5.87 12.07
N PRO A 106 -11.95 4.81 12.09
CA PRO A 106 -12.20 3.65 12.93
C PRO A 106 -11.99 3.99 14.42
N PRO A 107 -12.52 3.17 15.34
CA PRO A 107 -12.21 3.24 16.77
C PRO A 107 -10.70 3.27 17.06
N ALA A 108 -10.31 3.90 18.18
CA ALA A 108 -8.90 4.07 18.59
C ALA A 108 -8.11 2.75 18.62
N ALA A 109 -8.76 1.63 18.95
CA ALA A 109 -8.16 0.29 18.93
C ALA A 109 -7.57 -0.13 17.56
N PHE A 110 -8.02 0.46 16.45
CA PHE A 110 -7.54 0.16 15.10
C PHE A 110 -6.67 1.27 14.49
N ARG A 111 -6.22 2.21 15.34
CA ARG A 111 -5.39 3.37 14.98
C ARG A 111 -4.03 3.24 15.65
N PHE A 112 -2.95 3.32 14.86
CA PHE A 112 -1.60 3.00 15.32
C PHE A 112 -0.62 4.13 14.95
N PRO A 113 0.04 4.79 15.92
CA PRO A 113 1.01 5.84 15.64
C PRO A 113 2.19 5.32 14.80
N VAL A 114 2.71 6.17 13.91
CA VAL A 114 3.92 5.85 13.14
C VAL A 114 5.18 6.33 13.88
N ILE A 115 6.18 5.45 13.93
CA ILE A 115 7.50 5.75 14.49
C ILE A 115 8.27 6.61 13.48
N GLN A 116 8.32 7.93 13.67
CA GLN A 116 8.86 8.87 12.67
C GLN A 116 10.32 8.58 12.31
N GLU A 117 11.13 8.30 13.32
CA GLU A 117 12.56 7.98 13.21
C GLU A 117 12.83 6.64 12.50
N SER A 118 11.80 5.84 12.25
CA SER A 118 11.92 4.59 11.47
C SER A 118 11.65 4.77 9.98
N ILE A 119 11.14 5.93 9.53
CA ILE A 119 10.75 6.14 8.13
C ILE A 119 12.00 6.16 7.23
N GLN A 120 12.13 5.14 6.38
CA GLN A 120 13.10 5.10 5.30
C GLN A 120 12.35 5.18 3.98
N HIS A 121 12.75 6.07 3.07
CA HIS A 121 12.05 6.23 1.80
C HIS A 121 12.99 6.60 0.65
N ARG A 122 12.55 6.33 -0.57
CA ARG A 122 13.18 6.85 -1.78
C ARG A 122 12.14 7.26 -2.82
N VAL A 123 12.33 8.48 -3.33
CA VAL A 123 11.57 9.04 -4.46
C VAL A 123 12.55 9.40 -5.56
N ASP A 124 12.61 8.55 -6.57
CA ASP A 124 13.44 8.69 -7.76
C ASP A 124 12.63 8.10 -8.93
N LEU A 125 11.72 8.93 -9.44
CA LEU A 125 10.72 8.53 -10.42
C LEU A 125 11.34 8.00 -11.72
N ALA A 126 12.55 8.50 -12.05
CA ALA A 126 13.34 8.13 -13.22
C ALA A 126 14.01 6.75 -13.06
N SER A 127 14.57 6.43 -11.89
CA SER A 127 15.02 5.07 -11.56
C SER A 127 13.87 4.11 -11.21
N THR A 128 12.62 4.60 -11.26
CA THR A 128 11.37 3.89 -10.94
C THR A 128 11.23 3.47 -9.46
N GLN A 129 12.00 4.10 -8.59
CA GLN A 129 11.91 3.93 -7.14
C GLN A 129 10.94 4.95 -6.55
N ASP A 130 9.88 4.46 -5.94
CA ASP A 130 8.89 5.25 -5.25
C ASP A 130 8.32 4.40 -4.11
N TRP A 131 9.14 4.20 -3.08
CA TRP A 131 8.86 3.31 -1.96
C TRP A 131 9.20 3.98 -0.63
N ALA A 132 8.46 3.64 0.41
CA ALA A 132 8.76 3.97 1.79
C ALA A 132 8.47 2.75 2.69
N ILE A 133 9.33 2.55 3.69
CA ILE A 133 9.14 1.57 4.75
C ILE A 133 9.19 2.25 6.11
N PHE A 134 8.36 1.81 7.05
CA PHE A 134 8.28 2.40 8.38
C PHE A 134 7.74 1.40 9.41
N ARG A 135 7.89 1.73 10.69
CA ARG A 135 7.33 0.97 11.82
C ARG A 135 6.19 1.73 12.47
N ILE A 136 5.32 0.98 13.13
CA ILE A 136 4.20 1.49 13.92
C ILE A 136 4.40 1.14 15.39
N GLN A 137 3.80 1.94 16.27
CA GLN A 137 3.72 1.67 17.70
C GLN A 137 2.49 0.83 18.02
N THR A 138 2.57 0.05 19.09
CA THR A 138 1.38 -0.49 19.77
C THR A 138 0.51 0.66 20.28
N ASN A 139 -0.81 0.52 20.19
CA ASN A 139 -1.73 1.36 20.95
C ASN A 139 -2.12 0.67 22.27
N GLU A 140 -3.07 1.25 23.02
CA GLU A 140 -3.57 0.73 24.30
C GLU A 140 -4.15 -0.71 24.20
N THR A 141 -4.53 -1.15 22.99
CA THR A 141 -5.05 -2.51 22.72
C THR A 141 -3.98 -3.47 22.15
N GLY A 142 -2.72 -3.04 22.06
CA GLY A 142 -1.59 -3.83 21.58
C GLY A 142 -1.24 -3.57 20.11
N MET A 143 -0.87 -4.64 19.39
CA MET A 143 -0.60 -4.60 17.94
C MET A 143 -1.89 -4.84 17.12
N PRO A 144 -1.94 -4.39 15.85
CA PRO A 144 -3.07 -4.64 14.97
C PRO A 144 -3.40 -6.14 14.87
N GLU A 145 -4.67 -6.45 14.67
CA GLU A 145 -5.15 -7.83 14.58
C GLU A 145 -4.40 -8.64 13.50
N ALA A 146 -4.08 -8.02 12.37
CA ALA A 146 -3.27 -8.60 11.31
C ALA A 146 -1.90 -9.10 11.82
N PHE A 147 -1.17 -8.30 12.60
CA PHE A 147 0.11 -8.71 13.20
C PHE A 147 -0.07 -9.88 14.18
N ARG A 148 -1.13 -9.85 15.00
CA ARG A 148 -1.44 -10.92 15.96
C ARG A 148 -1.86 -12.23 15.28
N LYS A 149 -2.54 -12.14 14.13
CA LYS A 149 -2.99 -13.29 13.32
C LYS A 149 -1.94 -13.81 12.32
N GLY A 150 -0.77 -13.17 12.20
CA GLY A 150 0.24 -13.60 11.22
C GLY A 150 -0.06 -13.19 9.78
N MET A 151 -0.84 -12.13 9.55
CA MET A 151 -1.23 -11.65 8.22
C MET A 151 -0.24 -10.60 7.71
N PHE A 152 0.46 -10.94 6.62
CA PHE A 152 1.42 -10.07 5.91
C PHE A 152 1.45 -10.45 4.42
N PHE A 153 2.09 -9.63 3.59
CA PHE A 153 2.35 -9.97 2.19
C PHE A 153 3.76 -10.54 2.02
N ARG A 154 3.88 -11.73 1.41
CA ARG A 154 5.15 -12.33 1.00
C ARG A 154 5.68 -11.68 -0.26
N ILE A 155 6.99 -11.45 -0.32
CA ILE A 155 7.65 -10.89 -1.49
C ILE A 155 7.69 -11.93 -2.62
N SER A 156 7.09 -11.63 -3.76
CA SER A 156 7.14 -12.49 -4.94
C SER A 156 8.48 -12.37 -5.65
N ASN A 157 9.21 -13.49 -5.79
CA ASN A 157 10.34 -13.60 -6.71
C ASN A 157 9.95 -13.96 -8.15
N GLU A 158 8.65 -14.10 -8.45
CA GLU A 158 8.16 -14.39 -9.78
C GLU A 158 8.01 -13.12 -10.62
N ARG A 159 8.58 -13.11 -11.84
CA ARG A 159 8.33 -12.07 -12.84
C ARG A 159 7.18 -12.47 -13.76
N ILE A 160 6.29 -11.51 -14.01
CA ILE A 160 5.13 -11.62 -14.87
C ILE A 160 5.48 -11.09 -16.26
N SER A 161 5.37 -11.91 -17.30
CA SER A 161 5.59 -11.49 -18.69
C SER A 161 4.42 -10.68 -19.24
N LYS A 162 4.69 -9.77 -20.19
CA LYS A 162 3.69 -8.95 -20.87
C LYS A 162 2.60 -9.77 -21.56
N ASP A 163 2.98 -10.93 -22.09
CA ASP A 163 2.08 -11.82 -22.85
C ASP A 163 1.30 -12.78 -21.94
N SER A 164 1.57 -12.81 -20.63
CA SER A 164 0.78 -13.59 -19.69
C SER A 164 -0.62 -12.99 -19.48
N ASN A 165 -1.60 -13.84 -19.18
CA ASN A 165 -2.94 -13.43 -18.76
C ASN A 165 -3.06 -13.38 -17.23
N ARG A 166 -2.00 -12.93 -16.54
CA ARG A 166 -2.02 -12.81 -15.09
C ARG A 166 -2.58 -11.46 -14.67
N ASN A 167 -3.64 -11.51 -13.87
CA ASN A 167 -4.12 -10.36 -13.13
C ASN A 167 -3.41 -10.26 -11.77
N LEU A 168 -3.31 -9.03 -11.27
CA LEU A 168 -2.98 -8.73 -9.88
C LEU A 168 -4.12 -7.92 -9.28
N ARG A 169 -4.45 -8.23 -8.03
CA ARG A 169 -5.35 -7.41 -7.21
C ARG A 169 -4.58 -6.23 -6.64
N ASN A 170 -5.18 -5.05 -6.70
CA ASN A 170 -4.68 -3.81 -6.12
C ASN A 170 -5.69 -3.30 -5.09
N THR A 171 -5.27 -3.21 -3.82
CA THR A 171 -6.16 -2.87 -2.70
C THR A 171 -5.74 -1.58 -2.02
N GLY A 172 -6.66 -0.65 -1.75
CA GLY A 172 -6.34 0.56 -0.98
C GLY A 172 -7.47 1.56 -0.79
N PHE A 173 -7.09 2.76 -0.35
CA PHE A 173 -7.97 3.78 0.20
C PHE A 173 -8.12 5.00 -0.71
N GLY A 174 -8.54 4.75 -1.94
CA GLY A 174 -8.76 5.78 -2.96
C GLY A 174 -9.82 6.82 -2.54
N VAL A 175 -9.57 8.08 -2.89
CA VAL A 175 -10.53 9.18 -2.88
C VAL A 175 -11.61 8.85 -3.91
N GLU A 176 -12.86 8.74 -3.45
CA GLU A 176 -14.00 8.45 -4.32
C GLU A 176 -15.10 9.47 -4.08
N LEU A 177 -15.20 10.45 -4.97
CA LEU A 177 -16.18 11.54 -4.86
C LEU A 177 -17.38 11.35 -5.79
N ARG A 178 -17.41 10.28 -6.60
CA ARG A 178 -18.56 9.95 -7.44
C ARG A 178 -19.61 9.19 -6.65
N THR A 179 -20.86 9.42 -7.03
CA THR A 179 -22.03 8.81 -6.43
C THR A 179 -22.25 7.41 -6.99
N PHE A 180 -22.24 6.39 -6.13
CA PHE A 180 -22.63 5.01 -6.44
C PHE A 180 -23.94 4.69 -5.72
N GLN A 181 -24.96 4.23 -6.46
CA GLN A 181 -26.29 3.91 -5.88
C GLN A 181 -26.90 5.06 -5.06
N GLY A 182 -26.65 6.32 -5.45
CA GLY A 182 -27.09 7.51 -4.72
C GLY A 182 -26.18 7.98 -3.57
N CYS A 183 -25.04 7.32 -3.34
CA CYS A 183 -24.20 7.53 -2.15
C CYS A 183 -22.70 7.67 -2.47
N LYS A 184 -21.95 8.46 -1.68
CA LYS A 184 -20.48 8.61 -1.75
C LYS A 184 -19.73 7.89 -0.61
N ASN A 185 -20.40 6.92 0.03
CA ASN A 185 -19.89 6.10 1.15
C ASN A 185 -18.66 5.24 0.87
N ARG A 186 -18.08 5.38 -0.33
CA ARG A 186 -16.87 4.73 -0.84
C ARG A 186 -15.61 5.61 -0.72
N ASN A 187 -15.75 6.88 -0.35
CA ASN A 187 -14.63 7.82 -0.25
C ASN A 187 -13.62 7.41 0.82
N ARG A 188 -12.35 7.21 0.45
CA ARG A 188 -11.24 6.86 1.36
C ARG A 188 -11.53 5.60 2.20
N THR A 189 -12.36 4.68 1.69
CA THR A 189 -12.61 3.33 2.25
C THR A 189 -11.72 2.31 1.56
N MET A 190 -11.59 1.09 2.12
CA MET A 190 -10.84 0.04 1.43
C MET A 190 -11.60 -0.43 0.19
N GLN A 191 -10.89 -0.55 -0.93
CA GLN A 191 -11.42 -1.00 -2.21
C GLN A 191 -10.38 -1.83 -2.95
N SER A 192 -10.84 -2.75 -3.80
CA SER A 192 -10.00 -3.59 -4.65
C SER A 192 -10.44 -3.58 -6.10
N SER A 193 -9.47 -3.50 -7.01
CA SER A 193 -9.58 -3.80 -8.44
C SER A 193 -8.64 -4.94 -8.80
N GLU A 194 -8.99 -5.78 -9.77
CA GLU A 194 -8.14 -6.86 -10.26
C GLU A 194 -8.03 -6.82 -11.78
N ALA A 195 -6.82 -6.58 -12.29
CA ALA A 195 -6.59 -6.50 -13.72
C ALA A 195 -5.18 -6.96 -14.09
N LYS A 196 -4.94 -7.10 -15.40
CA LYS A 196 -3.66 -7.53 -15.97
C LYS A 196 -2.52 -6.65 -15.46
N ALA A 197 -1.40 -7.29 -15.12
CA ALA A 197 -0.14 -6.62 -14.82
C ALA A 197 1.04 -7.36 -15.44
N TYR A 198 2.16 -6.68 -15.60
CA TYR A 198 3.42 -7.28 -16.05
C TYR A 198 4.63 -6.49 -15.55
N ASN A 199 5.77 -7.17 -15.42
CA ASN A 199 7.02 -6.54 -15.04
C ASN A 199 7.66 -5.81 -16.22
N SER A 200 8.28 -4.68 -15.90
CA SER A 200 9.26 -3.96 -16.72
C SER A 200 10.58 -3.87 -15.90
N PRO A 201 11.74 -3.52 -16.48
CA PRO A 201 12.96 -3.33 -15.71
C PRO A 201 12.78 -2.26 -14.61
N GLY A 202 12.77 -2.66 -13.35
CA GLY A 202 12.64 -1.79 -12.16
C GLY A 202 11.24 -1.63 -11.58
N TYR A 203 10.18 -1.89 -12.35
CA TYR A 203 8.78 -1.56 -11.99
C TYR A 203 7.77 -2.58 -12.54
N LEU A 204 6.49 -2.42 -12.18
CA LEU A 204 5.37 -3.08 -12.86
C LEU A 204 4.46 -2.06 -13.53
N ILE A 205 3.86 -2.53 -14.62
CA ILE A 205 2.78 -1.88 -15.33
C ILE A 205 1.51 -2.67 -15.03
N HIS A 206 0.42 -2.00 -14.65
CA HIS A 206 -0.86 -2.64 -14.37
C HIS A 206 -2.04 -1.83 -14.92
N PHE A 207 -3.16 -2.51 -15.13
CA PHE A 207 -4.41 -1.91 -15.58
C PHE A 207 -5.49 -1.92 -14.49
N ALA A 208 -5.12 -2.19 -13.23
CA ALA A 208 -6.08 -2.17 -12.13
C ALA A 208 -6.45 -0.71 -11.82
N ASP A 209 -7.73 -0.49 -11.55
CA ASP A 209 -8.31 0.81 -11.27
C ASP A 209 -7.77 1.40 -9.97
N THR A 210 -7.35 2.66 -10.03
CA THR A 210 -6.82 3.39 -8.88
C THR A 210 -7.36 4.82 -8.84
N HIS A 211 -7.20 5.47 -7.68
CA HIS A 211 -7.44 6.89 -7.49
C HIS A 211 -6.29 7.49 -6.66
N MET A 212 -6.21 8.82 -6.57
CA MET A 212 -5.49 9.49 -5.48
C MET A 212 -5.92 8.87 -4.15
N GLY A 213 -5.02 8.48 -3.25
CA GLY A 213 -5.35 7.60 -2.10
C GLY A 213 -4.84 6.16 -2.25
N SER A 214 -4.80 5.62 -3.48
CA SER A 214 -4.25 4.29 -3.77
C SER A 214 -2.71 4.25 -3.76
N SER A 215 -2.02 5.39 -3.64
CA SER A 215 -0.56 5.43 -3.52
C SER A 215 -0.10 4.56 -2.34
N GLY A 216 0.79 3.63 -2.61
CA GLY A 216 1.30 2.62 -1.68
C GLY A 216 0.53 1.30 -1.65
N SER A 217 -0.62 1.17 -2.33
CA SER A 217 -1.39 -0.09 -2.43
C SER A 217 -0.52 -1.28 -2.87
N PRO A 218 -0.65 -2.46 -2.25
CA PRO A 218 0.02 -3.66 -2.75
C PRO A 218 -0.65 -4.17 -4.03
N LEU A 219 0.16 -4.59 -5.00
CA LEU A 219 -0.27 -5.37 -6.15
C LEU A 219 0.09 -6.84 -5.91
N TYR A 220 -0.89 -7.71 -5.76
CA TYR A 220 -0.66 -9.07 -5.25
C TYR A 220 -1.57 -10.13 -5.89
N VAL A 221 -1.25 -11.39 -5.60
CA VAL A 221 -2.16 -12.54 -5.78
C VAL A 221 -2.43 -13.19 -4.43
N ASN A 222 -3.63 -13.74 -4.23
CA ASN A 222 -3.88 -14.73 -3.20
C ASN A 222 -3.63 -16.12 -3.80
N ARG A 223 -2.82 -16.96 -3.15
CA ARG A 223 -2.64 -18.37 -3.47
C ARG A 223 -2.96 -19.20 -2.24
N GLN A 224 -4.10 -19.89 -2.26
CA GLN A 224 -4.50 -20.84 -1.20
C GLN A 224 -4.61 -20.22 0.21
N GLY A 225 -4.84 -18.91 0.30
CA GLY A 225 -4.87 -18.14 1.55
C GLY A 225 -3.69 -17.19 1.72
N ASP A 226 -2.56 -17.47 1.06
CA ASP A 226 -1.32 -16.71 1.20
C ASP A 226 -1.19 -15.58 0.17
N LEU A 227 -0.79 -14.41 0.65
CA LEU A 227 -0.71 -13.20 -0.16
C LEU A 227 0.72 -12.99 -0.66
N PHE A 228 0.90 -12.93 -1.98
CA PHE A 228 2.19 -12.69 -2.62
C PHE A 228 2.17 -11.37 -3.40
N VAL A 229 2.91 -10.37 -2.92
CA VAL A 229 3.00 -9.03 -3.50
C VAL A 229 4.12 -8.96 -4.55
N TYR A 230 3.84 -8.26 -5.65
CA TYR A 230 4.77 -8.02 -6.77
C TYR A 230 5.25 -6.58 -6.82
N GLY A 231 4.46 -5.63 -6.31
CA GLY A 231 4.84 -4.22 -6.27
C GLY A 231 3.95 -3.38 -5.35
N THR A 232 4.33 -2.13 -5.16
CA THR A 232 3.54 -1.11 -4.48
C THR A 232 3.14 -0.02 -5.47
N HIS A 233 1.85 0.27 -5.60
CA HIS A 233 1.31 1.26 -6.54
C HIS A 233 1.89 2.64 -6.23
N ARG A 234 2.28 3.37 -7.27
CA ARG A 234 2.94 4.68 -7.12
C ARG A 234 2.28 5.81 -7.92
N GLY A 235 1.17 5.54 -8.59
CA GLY A 235 0.47 6.47 -9.47
C GLY A 235 0.53 6.07 -10.94
N GLY A 236 0.12 6.98 -11.82
CA GLY A 236 0.03 6.74 -13.26
C GLY A 236 -1.21 7.36 -13.87
N GLY A 237 -1.59 6.87 -15.05
CA GLY A 237 -2.69 7.42 -15.83
C GLY A 237 -3.08 6.48 -16.96
N CYS A 238 -3.43 5.24 -16.60
CA CYS A 238 -3.77 4.09 -17.43
C CYS A 238 -2.91 3.90 -18.70
N PRO A 239 -1.90 3.01 -18.67
CA PRO A 239 -1.60 2.10 -17.58
C PRO A 239 -1.09 2.79 -16.32
N ASN A 240 -1.35 2.15 -15.19
CA ASN A 240 -0.87 2.54 -13.87
C ASN A 240 0.49 1.88 -13.58
N LEU A 241 1.28 2.49 -12.70
CA LEU A 241 2.65 2.06 -12.38
C LEU A 241 2.78 1.68 -10.90
N ALA A 242 3.62 0.69 -10.64
CA ALA A 242 4.00 0.24 -9.31
C ALA A 242 5.53 0.05 -9.22
N THR A 243 6.15 0.46 -8.12
CA THR A 243 7.53 0.06 -7.84
C THR A 243 7.56 -1.44 -7.55
N SER A 244 8.41 -2.18 -8.26
CA SER A 244 8.54 -3.63 -8.12
C SER A 244 9.18 -3.98 -6.78
N VAL A 245 8.69 -5.02 -6.08
CA VAL A 245 9.37 -5.56 -4.89
C VAL A 245 10.73 -6.19 -5.23
N LEU A 246 10.99 -6.44 -6.52
CA LEU A 246 12.29 -6.87 -7.05
C LEU A 246 13.12 -5.69 -7.59
N ASN A 247 12.80 -4.46 -7.20
CA ASN A 247 13.70 -3.32 -7.37
C ASN A 247 14.82 -3.42 -6.31
N PRO A 248 16.11 -3.47 -6.69
CA PRO A 248 17.19 -3.80 -5.75
C PRO A 248 17.23 -2.91 -4.50
N GLY A 249 17.12 -1.59 -4.64
CA GLY A 249 17.17 -0.67 -3.50
C GLY A 249 15.97 -0.80 -2.54
N PHE A 250 14.81 -1.21 -3.05
CA PHE A 250 13.64 -1.46 -2.22
C PHE A 250 13.75 -2.81 -1.47
N LEU A 251 14.21 -3.85 -2.16
CA LEU A 251 14.44 -5.18 -1.56
C LEU A 251 15.56 -5.16 -0.52
N GLU A 252 16.63 -4.40 -0.78
CA GLU A 252 17.72 -4.13 0.16
C GLU A 252 17.21 -3.40 1.40
N ALA A 253 16.45 -2.30 1.25
CA ALA A 253 15.87 -1.57 2.37
C ALA A 253 14.95 -2.45 3.23
N LEU A 254 14.11 -3.29 2.62
CA LEU A 254 13.29 -4.27 3.34
C LEU A 254 14.13 -5.31 4.10
N SER A 255 15.19 -5.83 3.48
CA SER A 255 16.05 -6.86 4.07
C SER A 255 16.93 -6.31 5.20
N MET A 256 17.37 -5.05 5.08
CA MET A 256 18.23 -4.34 6.05
C MET A 256 17.45 -3.47 7.03
N ALA A 257 16.11 -3.53 7.04
CA ALA A 257 15.27 -2.63 7.84
C ALA A 257 15.60 -2.63 9.35
N TRP A 258 16.01 -3.78 9.90
CA TRP A 258 16.44 -3.93 11.30
C TRP A 258 17.91 -3.55 11.56
N GLY A 259 18.62 -3.02 10.55
CA GLY A 259 20.02 -2.58 10.64
C GLY A 259 21.04 -3.72 10.69
N ARG A 260 20.67 -4.93 10.26
CA ARG A 260 21.49 -6.15 10.33
C ARG A 260 21.25 -7.05 9.10
N PRO A 261 22.26 -7.80 8.64
CA PRO A 261 22.05 -8.90 7.69
C PRO A 261 20.99 -9.86 8.23
N THR A 262 19.95 -10.10 7.44
CA THR A 262 18.78 -10.89 7.87
C THR A 262 18.54 -12.04 6.91
N VAL A 263 18.53 -13.26 7.44
CA VAL A 263 18.08 -14.47 6.73
C VAL A 263 16.60 -14.68 7.02
N PHE A 264 15.83 -14.99 5.98
CA PHE A 264 14.39 -15.23 6.07
C PHE A 264 14.06 -16.73 6.01
N LEU A 265 13.20 -17.16 6.93
CA LEU A 265 12.65 -18.52 7.01
C LEU A 265 11.12 -18.45 6.88
N ASP A 266 10.58 -19.14 5.88
CA ASP A 266 9.16 -19.29 5.63
C ASP A 266 8.89 -20.70 5.10
N HIS A 267 8.00 -21.43 5.74
CA HIS A 267 7.66 -22.80 5.36
C HIS A 267 7.15 -22.92 3.91
N LEU A 268 6.62 -21.84 3.31
CA LEU A 268 6.23 -21.80 1.90
C LEU A 268 7.41 -21.58 0.94
N GLY A 269 8.50 -20.94 1.39
CA GLY A 269 9.66 -20.62 0.55
C GLY A 269 9.35 -19.67 -0.63
N PRO A 270 10.24 -19.58 -1.64
CA PRO A 270 9.97 -18.85 -2.87
C PRO A 270 8.80 -19.42 -3.70
N LEU A 271 8.23 -18.58 -4.56
CA LEU A 271 7.29 -19.01 -5.60
C LEU A 271 7.97 -19.75 -6.77
N ARG A 272 9.26 -19.47 -7.02
CA ARG A 272 10.05 -20.11 -8.09
C ARG A 272 11.52 -20.28 -7.68
N GLY A 273 12.16 -21.34 -8.17
CA GLY A 273 13.58 -21.58 -7.97
C GLY A 273 13.94 -21.98 -6.53
N GLU A 274 15.24 -21.96 -6.24
CA GLU A 274 15.80 -22.36 -4.95
C GLU A 274 15.69 -21.27 -3.88
N SER A 275 15.57 -21.68 -2.62
CA SER A 275 15.70 -20.76 -1.48
C SER A 275 17.14 -20.26 -1.33
N THR A 276 17.30 -18.94 -1.25
CA THR A 276 18.58 -18.24 -1.02
C THR A 276 18.70 -17.66 0.39
N GLY A 277 17.60 -17.59 1.15
CA GLY A 277 17.54 -16.90 2.45
C GLY A 277 17.17 -15.41 2.35
N GLY A 278 17.05 -14.85 1.14
CA GLY A 278 16.50 -13.52 0.91
C GLY A 278 14.98 -13.45 1.19
N MET A 279 14.44 -12.24 1.35
CA MET A 279 13.01 -12.06 1.66
C MET A 279 12.08 -12.54 0.54
N GLU A 280 12.55 -12.50 -0.70
CA GLU A 280 11.89 -12.99 -1.92
C GLU A 280 12.07 -14.49 -2.14
N ALA A 281 13.10 -15.09 -1.53
CA ALA A 281 13.41 -16.52 -1.64
C ALA A 281 13.83 -17.12 -0.27
N PRO A 282 12.95 -17.06 0.74
CA PRO A 282 13.26 -17.51 2.09
C PRO A 282 13.54 -19.02 2.12
N TYR A 283 14.35 -19.46 3.08
CA TYR A 283 14.51 -20.89 3.35
C TYR A 283 13.19 -21.51 3.83
N ARG A 284 12.96 -22.78 3.49
CA ARG A 284 11.89 -23.61 4.08
C ARG A 284 12.40 -24.41 5.28
N ASP A 285 13.68 -24.79 5.24
CA ASP A 285 14.32 -25.61 6.26
C ASP A 285 14.94 -24.73 7.37
N PHE A 286 14.53 -24.97 8.61
CA PHE A 286 14.96 -24.21 9.77
C PHE A 286 16.46 -24.33 10.03
N LYS A 287 17.02 -25.53 9.87
CA LYS A 287 18.44 -25.81 10.13
C LYS A 287 19.32 -25.09 9.12
N LYS A 288 19.00 -25.20 7.83
CA LYS A 288 19.67 -24.47 6.75
C LYS A 288 19.61 -22.96 7.00
N ALA A 289 18.47 -22.43 7.44
CA ALA A 289 18.38 -21.00 7.77
C ALA A 289 19.34 -20.59 8.90
N VAL A 290 19.35 -21.33 10.02
CA VAL A 290 20.27 -21.08 11.16
C VAL A 290 21.75 -21.20 10.76
N GLU A 291 22.11 -22.16 9.91
CA GLU A 291 23.48 -22.32 9.40
C GLU A 291 23.96 -21.12 8.56
N GLN A 292 23.05 -20.36 7.95
CA GLN A 292 23.36 -19.24 7.05
C GLN A 292 23.35 -17.86 7.74
N VAL A 293 22.78 -17.73 8.95
CA VAL A 293 22.70 -16.43 9.65
C VAL A 293 24.08 -16.01 10.15
N GLU A 294 24.67 -14.96 9.57
CA GLU A 294 26.01 -14.44 9.93
C GLU A 294 26.17 -14.08 11.42
N MET A 295 27.41 -13.92 11.88
CA MET A 295 27.70 -13.44 13.24
C MET A 295 27.05 -12.06 13.44
N ASP A 296 26.35 -11.89 14.56
CA ASP A 296 25.50 -10.73 14.86
C ASP A 296 24.32 -10.49 13.89
N GLY A 297 24.10 -11.40 12.93
CA GLY A 297 22.97 -11.37 12.02
C GLY A 297 21.63 -11.70 12.70
N GLU A 298 20.57 -11.69 11.89
CA GLU A 298 19.21 -11.99 12.32
C GLU A 298 18.56 -13.10 11.47
N LEU A 299 17.81 -13.98 12.12
CA LEU A 299 16.91 -14.94 11.51
C LEU A 299 15.48 -14.44 11.69
N SER A 300 14.86 -13.93 10.62
CA SER A 300 13.46 -13.51 10.61
C SER A 300 12.58 -14.66 10.15
N ILE A 301 11.69 -15.12 11.03
CA ILE A 301 10.88 -16.32 10.82
C ILE A 301 9.40 -15.93 10.65
N ALA A 302 8.79 -16.40 9.57
CA ALA A 302 7.35 -16.28 9.34
C ALA A 302 6.54 -17.21 10.28
N PRO A 303 5.31 -16.83 10.68
CA PRO A 303 4.40 -17.71 11.40
C PRO A 303 4.26 -19.10 10.77
N GLY A 304 4.20 -20.14 11.60
CA GLY A 304 4.06 -21.52 11.16
C GLY A 304 4.66 -22.53 12.13
N SER A 305 4.56 -23.81 11.74
CA SER A 305 5.16 -24.93 12.45
C SER A 305 6.34 -25.48 11.65
N TYR A 306 7.52 -25.51 12.27
CA TYR A 306 8.77 -25.94 11.67
C TYR A 306 9.27 -27.20 12.36
N SER A 307 9.31 -28.31 11.64
CA SER A 307 9.92 -29.55 12.12
C SER A 307 11.40 -29.57 11.78
N VAL A 308 12.25 -29.86 12.76
CA VAL A 308 13.70 -29.90 12.58
C VAL A 308 14.29 -31.18 13.18
N GLN A 309 15.21 -31.80 12.46
CA GLN A 309 15.97 -32.96 12.93
C GLN A 309 17.43 -32.55 13.16
N ASN A 310 18.00 -33.02 14.28
CA ASN A 310 19.42 -32.83 14.59
C ASN A 310 19.90 -31.38 14.46
N LEU A 311 19.08 -30.44 14.97
CA LEU A 311 19.43 -29.02 15.02
C LEU A 311 20.66 -28.85 15.92
N ARG A 312 21.71 -28.22 15.38
CA ARG A 312 22.85 -27.73 16.14
C ARG A 312 22.81 -26.22 16.07
N ILE A 313 22.75 -25.56 17.22
CA ILE A 313 22.90 -24.11 17.28
C ILE A 313 24.38 -23.78 17.01
N PRO A 314 24.70 -22.92 16.02
CA PRO A 314 26.06 -22.50 15.75
C PRO A 314 26.71 -21.82 16.96
N ASP A 315 28.01 -22.04 17.16
CA ASP A 315 28.81 -21.40 18.21
C ASP A 315 29.19 -19.96 17.81
N ARG A 316 28.17 -19.10 17.66
CA ARG A 316 28.26 -17.67 17.35
C ARG A 316 26.97 -16.95 17.77
N PRO A 317 27.04 -15.68 18.20
CA PRO A 317 25.84 -14.91 18.50
C PRO A 317 25.06 -14.58 17.22
N PHE A 318 23.74 -14.76 17.25
CA PHE A 318 22.79 -14.24 16.27
C PHE A 318 21.44 -14.01 16.95
N ARG A 319 20.53 -13.28 16.28
CA ARG A 319 19.16 -13.03 16.77
C ARG A 319 18.15 -13.89 16.05
N ILE A 320 17.09 -14.31 16.76
CA ILE A 320 15.89 -14.87 16.15
C ILE A 320 14.76 -13.86 16.35
N ARG A 321 14.05 -13.51 15.27
CA ARG A 321 12.89 -12.62 15.29
C ARG A 321 11.66 -13.36 14.76
N ALA A 322 10.57 -13.24 15.52
CA ALA A 322 9.22 -13.55 15.09
C ALA A 322 8.47 -12.21 14.89
N PRO A 323 8.35 -11.66 13.67
CA PRO A 323 7.70 -10.37 13.47
C PRO A 323 6.18 -10.41 13.72
N PHE A 324 5.59 -11.61 13.69
CA PHE A 324 4.14 -11.83 13.76
C PHE A 324 3.78 -13.12 14.52
N GLY A 325 2.55 -13.15 15.03
CA GLY A 325 1.86 -14.36 15.45
C GLY A 325 2.66 -15.27 16.38
N SER A 326 2.54 -16.58 16.13
CA SER A 326 3.23 -17.64 16.86
C SER A 326 4.05 -18.50 15.91
N ILE A 327 5.18 -19.02 16.42
CA ILE A 327 6.02 -20.00 15.74
C ILE A 327 6.14 -21.22 16.64
N SER A 328 5.96 -22.41 16.07
CA SER A 328 6.24 -23.68 16.75
C SER A 328 7.46 -24.32 16.12
N ILE A 329 8.48 -24.67 16.91
CA ILE A 329 9.68 -25.37 16.44
C ILE A 329 9.69 -26.74 17.11
N HIS A 330 9.52 -27.80 16.32
CA HIS A 330 9.48 -29.18 16.80
C HIS A 330 10.82 -29.85 16.50
N GLN A 331 11.65 -30.00 17.53
CA GLN A 331 12.89 -30.78 17.42
C GLN A 331 12.59 -32.26 17.60
N ASN A 332 12.69 -33.03 16.51
CA ASN A 332 12.65 -34.48 16.57
C ASN A 332 14.04 -34.99 16.95
N SER A 333 14.24 -35.31 18.23
CA SER A 333 15.38 -36.10 18.68
C SER A 333 15.27 -37.50 18.09
N GLY A 334 16.15 -37.85 17.14
CA GLY A 334 16.17 -39.17 16.50
C GLY A 334 16.62 -40.32 17.41
N GLU A 335 16.68 -40.10 18.73
CA GLU A 335 17.09 -41.07 19.74
C GLU A 335 15.87 -41.66 20.43
N TYR A 336 15.26 -42.67 19.78
CA TYR A 336 14.67 -43.86 20.40
C TYR A 336 14.17 -44.82 19.30
N GLN A 337 15.12 -45.40 18.54
CA GLN A 337 15.00 -46.69 17.84
C GLN A 337 16.33 -47.43 17.94
#